data_AF-K9VDV5-F1
#
_entry.id   AF-K9VDV5-F1
#
_cell.length_a   1.000
_cell.length_b   1.000
_cell.length_c   1.000
_cell.angle_alpha   90.00
_cell.angle_beta   90.00
_cell.angle_gamma   90.00
#
_symmetry.space_group_name_H-M   'P 1'
#
loop_
_entity.id
_entity.type
_entity.pdbx_description
1 polymer ?
#
loop_
_entity_poly.entity_id
_entity_poly.type
_entity_poly.pdbx_seq_one_letter_code
_entity_poly.pdbx_strand_id
1 'polypeptide(L)' 'MKAIETTGKIDRRGMLCIDRPLAIANCSHVRIIVLVPEDTDIDPDDDPTETVLEGLQQGFHEAITGQTLPLSQLWN' A
#
# COMPACT_ATOMS: atom_id res chain seq x y z
N MET A 1 -21.59 12.35 -1.84
CA MET A 1 -20.19 12.81 -2.00
C MET A 1 -19.37 11.63 -2.48
N LYS A 2 -18.46 11.81 -3.45
CA LYS A 2 -17.58 10.75 -3.95
C LYS A 2 -16.16 11.03 -3.45
N ALA A 3 -15.55 10.07 -2.76
CA ALA A 3 -14.16 10.16 -2.35
C ALA A 3 -13.23 9.74 -3.49
N ILE A 4 -12.09 10.41 -3.62
CA ILE A 4 -11.01 10.07 -4.55
C ILE A 4 -9.75 9.97 -3.72
N GLU A 5 -9.11 8.80 -3.74
CA GLU A 5 -7.82 8.58 -3.09
C GLU A 5 -6.70 8.78 -4.12
N THR A 6 -5.66 9.51 -3.72
CA THR A 6 -4.47 9.76 -4.54
C THR A 6 -3.27 9.93 -3.63
N THR A 7 -2.09 9.64 -4.15
CA THR A 7 -0.82 9.93 -3.46
C THR A 7 -0.42 11.39 -3.67
N GLY A 8 0.31 11.91 -2.69
CA GLY A 8 0.89 13.24 -2.71
C GLY A 8 1.90 13.40 -1.59
N LYS A 9 2.56 14.55 -1.56
CA LYS A 9 3.58 14.88 -0.56
C LYS A 9 3.25 16.22 0.09
N ILE A 10 3.59 16.36 1.36
CA ILE A 10 3.63 17.67 2.01
C ILE A 10 5.02 18.25 1.78
N ASP A 11 5.09 19.44 1.18
CA ASP A 11 6.36 20.12 0.96
C ASP A 11 6.91 20.78 2.24
N ARG A 12 8.11 21.35 2.17
CA ARG A 12 8.75 22.03 3.33
C ARG A 12 7.98 23.24 3.86
N ARG A 13 7.01 23.75 3.11
CA ARG A 13 6.17 24.89 3.48
C ARG A 13 4.82 24.43 4.04
N GLY A 14 4.59 23.11 4.14
CA GLY A 14 3.33 22.53 4.58
C GLY A 14 2.26 22.48 3.49
N MET A 15 2.60 22.67 2.21
CA MET A 15 1.64 22.61 1.11
C MET A 15 1.48 21.19 0.57
N LEU A 16 0.24 20.76 0.36
CA LEU A 16 -0.07 19.49 -0.30
C LEU A 16 0.23 19.57 -1.79
N CYS A 17 1.14 18.72 -2.25
CA CYS A 17 1.46 18.51 -3.65
C CYS A 17 0.92 17.15 -4.08
N ILE A 18 -0.06 17.12 -5.00
CA ILE A 18 -0.63 15.88 -5.52
C ILE A 18 0.23 15.39 -6.71
N ASP A 19 0.57 14.11 -6.75
CA ASP A 19 1.46 13.56 -7.79
C ASP A 19 0.81 13.61 -9.19
N ARG A 20 -0.53 13.60 -9.25
CA ARG A 20 -1.31 13.62 -10.50
C ARG A 20 -2.56 14.48 -10.36
N PRO A 21 -3.03 15.14 -11.43
CA PRO A 21 -4.27 15.90 -11.41
C PRO A 21 -5.49 15.04 -11.04
N LEU A 22 -6.38 15.56 -10.20
CA LEU A 22 -7.64 14.92 -9.88
C LEU A 22 -8.59 15.02 -11.08
N ALA A 23 -9.05 13.87 -11.60
CA ALA A 23 -10.00 13.80 -12.71
C ALA A 23 -11.43 14.13 -12.27
N ILE A 24 -11.66 15.39 -11.87
CA ILE A 24 -12.97 15.89 -11.46
C ILE A 24 -13.59 16.64 -12.64
N ALA A 25 -14.79 16.23 -13.04
CA ALA A 25 -15.45 16.73 -14.26
C ALA A 25 -15.80 18.23 -14.21
N ASN A 26 -15.93 18.81 -13.02
CA ASN A 26 -16.35 20.20 -12.82
C ASN A 26 -15.44 20.90 -11.81
N CYS A 27 -15.15 22.18 -12.01
CA CYS A 27 -14.53 23.02 -10.99
C CYS A 27 -15.51 23.20 -9.83
N SER A 28 -15.23 22.55 -8.70
CA SER A 28 -16.07 22.61 -7.50
C SER A 28 -15.21 22.65 -6.24
N HIS A 29 -15.76 23.22 -5.15
CA HIS A 29 -15.14 23.13 -3.84
C HIS A 29 -15.09 21.67 -3.36
N VAL A 30 -13.94 21.26 -2.84
CA VAL A 30 -13.72 19.90 -2.34
C VAL A 30 -13.28 19.93 -0.87
N ARG A 31 -13.58 18.86 -0.14
CA ARG A 31 -13.01 18.58 1.19
C ARG A 31 -11.84 17.63 1.01
N ILE A 32 -10.69 17.96 1.60
CA ILE A 32 -9.47 17.16 1.54
C ILE A 32 -9.26 16.53 2.92
N ILE A 33 -8.99 15.22 2.94
CA ILE A 33 -8.52 14.49 4.11
C ILE A 33 -7.09 14.07 3.79
N VAL A 34 -6.14 14.42 4.66
CA VAL A 34 -4.73 14.05 4.53
C VAL A 34 -4.44 12.98 5.56
N LEU A 35 -4.00 11.82 5.09
CA LEU A 35 -3.49 10.75 5.95
C LEU A 35 -1.97 10.93 6.02
N VAL A 36 -1.47 11.20 7.22
CA VAL A 36 -0.03 11.25 7.50
C VAL A 36 0.28 9.98 8.27
N PRO A 37 1.19 9.12 7.80
CA PRO A 37 1.60 7.95 8.57
C PRO A 37 2.25 8.43 9.87
N GLU A 38 1.78 7.93 11.01
CA GLU A 38 2.49 8.14 12.26
C GLU A 38 3.61 7.09 12.34
N ASP A 39 4.83 7.48 12.74
CA ASP A 39 5.95 6.55 12.95
C ASP A 39 5.63 5.45 13.99
N THR A 40 4.51 5.58 14.69
CA THR A 40 3.97 4.68 15.71
C THR A 40 2.89 3.74 15.20
N ASP A 41 2.48 3.81 13.93
CA ASP A 41 1.57 2.84 13.29
C ASP A 41 2.33 1.57 12.83
N ILE A 42 3.44 1.23 13.50
CA ILE A 42 4.05 -0.08 13.37
C ILE A 42 3.32 -0.95 14.40
N ASP A 43 2.31 -1.68 13.93
CA ASP A 43 1.74 -2.77 14.73
C ASP A 43 2.92 -3.71 15.09
N PRO A 44 3.19 -3.99 16.38
CA PRO A 44 4.24 -4.93 16.74
C PRO A 44 4.00 -6.34 16.18
N ASP A 45 2.77 -6.65 15.77
CA ASP A 45 2.41 -7.90 15.09
C ASP A 45 2.57 -7.83 13.55
N ASP A 46 2.84 -6.65 12.97
CA ASP A 46 3.11 -6.51 11.53
C ASP A 46 4.56 -6.88 11.20
N ASP A 47 4.72 -7.84 10.28
CA ASP A 47 6.01 -8.12 9.69
C ASP A 47 6.51 -6.90 8.89
N PRO A 48 7.81 -6.55 9.01
CA PRO A 48 8.35 -5.45 8.23
C PRO A 48 8.24 -5.78 6.73
N THR A 49 8.04 -4.74 5.91
CA THR A 49 7.82 -4.89 4.46
C THR A 49 8.92 -5.70 3.77
N GLU A 50 10.17 -5.61 4.27
CA GLU A 50 11.30 -6.40 3.77
C GLU A 50 11.10 -7.90 3.97
N THR A 51 10.70 -8.35 5.16
CA THR A 51 10.39 -9.75 5.46
C THR A 51 9.25 -10.28 4.57
N VAL A 52 8.19 -9.49 4.39
CA VAL A 52 7.07 -9.86 3.50
C VAL A 52 7.55 -10.01 2.06
N LEU A 53 8.40 -9.10 1.59
CA LEU A 53 8.94 -9.13 0.23
C LEU A 53 9.85 -10.34 0.01
N GLU A 54 10.71 -10.68 0.96
CA GLU A 54 11.56 -11.87 0.92
C GLU A 54 10.72 -13.16 0.84
N GLY A 55 9.68 -13.28 1.67
CA GLY A 55 8.77 -14.42 1.65
C GLY A 55 8.05 -14.58 0.31
N LEU A 56 7.62 -13.48 -0.31
CA LEU A 56 7.00 -13.49 -1.64
C LEU A 56 7.99 -13.91 -2.75
N GLN A 57 9.22 -13.40 -2.71
CA GLN A 57 10.25 -13.78 -3.68
C GLN A 57 10.58 -15.27 -3.58
N GLN A 58 10.72 -15.78 -2.35
CA GLN A 58 10.97 -17.19 -2.09
C GLN A 58 9.81 -18.08 -2.57
N GLY A 59 8.56 -17.76 -2.21
CA GLY A 59 7.40 -18.53 -2.64
C GLY A 59 7.22 -18.54 -4.16
N PHE A 60 7.56 -17.44 -4.83
CA PHE A 60 7.56 -17.39 -6.30
C PHE A 60 8.66 -18.28 -6.90
N HIS A 61 9.87 -18.26 -6.33
CA HIS A 61 10.96 -19.16 -6.73
C HIS A 61 10.59 -20.64 -6.56
N GLU A 62 9.98 -20.99 -5.43
CA GLU A 62 9.50 -22.34 -5.14
C GLU A 62 8.42 -22.78 -6.15
N ALA A 63 7.48 -21.89 -6.47
CA ALA A 63 6.44 -22.17 -7.47
C ALA A 63 7.02 -22.46 -8.86
N ILE A 64 7.96 -21.66 -9.35
CA ILE A 64 8.55 -21.86 -10.68
C ILE A 64 9.53 -23.04 -10.74
N THR A 65 10.12 -23.43 -9.60
CA THR A 65 11.01 -24.59 -9.50
C THR A 65 10.28 -25.89 -9.14
N GLY A 66 8.96 -25.83 -8.91
CA GLY A 66 8.14 -26.99 -8.58
C GLY A 66 8.28 -27.46 -7.12
N GLN A 67 8.90 -26.67 -6.26
CA GLN A 67 9.02 -26.92 -4.81
C GLN A 67 7.73 -26.52 -4.08
N THR A 68 6.59 -27.06 -4.52
CA THR A 68 5.27 -26.70 -4.00
C THR A 68 4.60 -27.87 -3.29
N LEU A 69 3.79 -27.58 -2.28
CA LEU A 69 2.92 -28.59 -1.65
C LEU A 69 1.51 -28.54 -2.27
N PRO A 70 0.91 -29.69 -2.67
CA PRO A 70 -0.47 -29.69 -3.15
C PRO A 70 -1.44 -29.32 -2.01
N LEU A 71 -2.51 -28.60 -2.35
CA LEU A 71 -3.49 -28.08 -1.38
C LEU A 71 -4.10 -29.17 -0.49
N SER A 72 -4.28 -30.39 -1.01
CA SER A 72 -4.79 -31.52 -0.25
C SER A 72 -3.87 -32.00 0.88
N GLN A 73 -2.59 -31.60 0.87
CA GLN A 73 -1.60 -31.95 1.89
C GLN A 73 -1.39 -30.84 2.92
N LEU A 74 -1.97 -29.65 2.74
CA LEU A 74 -1.83 -28.52 3.67
C LEU A 74 -2.70 -28.62 4.94
N TRP A 75 -3.72 -29.47 4.94
CA TRP A 75 -4.75 -29.54 6.00
C TRP A 75 -4.63 -30.76 6.93
N ASN A 76 -3.44 -31.38 7.00
CA ASN A 76 -3.22 -32.54 7.87
C ASN A 76 -3.01 -32.15 9.33
#